data_AF-A0A671KW74-F1
#
_entry.id   AF-A0A671KW74-F1
#
_cell.length_a   1.000
_cell.length_b   1.000
_cell.length_c   1.000
_cell.angle_alpha   90.00
_cell.angle_beta   90.00
_cell.angle_gamma   90.00
#
_symmetry.space_group_name_H-M   'P 1'
#
loop_
_entity.id
_entity.type
_entity.pdbx_description
1 polymer ?
#
loop_
_entity_poly.entity_id
_entity_poly.type
_entity_poly.pdbx_seq_one_letter_code
_entity_poly.pdbx_strand_id
1 'polypeptide(L)'
;LLSKRIRSSNFTIHEKKLLYQLMEQYGTINEDKNTDNMTIKKKEDAWVQLTADFNASVGIKDKRDVNSLKACWKNLKAKAKKDTAQERRDTFLTGGGPPTGEIDSLKHYEQQFIYLLNI
;
A
#
# COMPACT_ATOMS: atom_id res chain seq x y z
N LEU A 1 11.65 33.69 7.30
CA LEU A 1 11.89 32.48 8.11
C LEU A 1 11.51 31.26 7.27
N LEU A 2 12.50 30.56 6.70
CA LEU A 2 12.25 29.29 6.00
C LEU A 2 12.00 28.22 7.06
N SER A 3 10.74 27.89 7.31
CA SER A 3 10.36 26.79 8.18
C SER A 3 11.00 25.50 7.68
N LYS A 4 11.90 24.90 8.48
CA LYS A 4 12.49 23.58 8.20
C LYS A 4 11.33 22.60 7.99
N ARG A 5 11.28 21.97 6.82
CA ARG A 5 10.29 20.92 6.52
C ARG A 5 10.54 19.76 7.49
N ILE A 6 9.67 19.62 8.49
CA ILE A 6 9.70 18.47 9.40
C ILE A 6 9.36 17.25 8.55
N ARG A 7 10.29 16.29 8.47
CA ARG A 7 10.02 15.02 7.80
C ARG A 7 9.08 14.21 8.68
N SER A 8 8.02 13.68 8.08
CA SER A 8 7.17 12.71 8.78
C SER A 8 7.98 11.44 9.09
N SER A 9 7.65 10.78 10.20
CA SER A 9 8.27 9.51 10.59
C SER A 9 8.05 8.45 9.49
N ASN A 10 8.95 7.46 9.42
CA ASN A 10 8.74 6.35 8.49
C ASN A 10 7.50 5.52 8.88
N PHE A 11 6.81 4.98 7.88
CA PHE A 11 5.72 4.04 8.09
C PHE A 11 6.26 2.71 8.62
N THR A 12 5.78 2.33 9.80
CA THR A 12 6.00 1.04 10.46
C THR A 12 5.32 -0.10 9.70
N ILE A 13 5.68 -1.34 10.04
CA ILE A 13 5.04 -2.53 9.46
C ILE A 13 3.54 -2.58 9.79
N HIS A 14 3.17 -2.24 11.03
CA HIS A 14 1.77 -2.15 11.46
C HIS A 14 0.98 -1.16 10.61
N GLU A 15 1.52 0.05 10.42
CA GLU A 15 0.89 1.07 9.58
C GLU A 15 0.73 0.61 8.12
N LYS A 16 1.74 -0.07 7.56
CA LYS A 16 1.65 -0.61 6.18
C LYS A 16 0.57 -1.68 6.06
N LYS A 17 0.47 -2.59 7.03
CA LYS A 17 -0.58 -3.62 7.07
C LYS A 17 -1.97 -3.01 7.15
N LEU A 18 -2.15 -2.03 8.04
CA LEU A 18 -3.42 -1.30 8.14
C LEU A 18 -3.79 -0.62 6.81
N LEU A 19 -2.80 -0.02 6.14
CA LEU A 19 -3.04 0.60 4.83
C LEU A 19 -3.48 -0.43 3.77
N TYR A 20 -2.90 -1.64 3.76
CA TYR A 20 -3.38 -2.74 2.92
C TYR A 20 -4.84 -3.10 3.22
N GLN A 21 -5.19 -3.29 4.50
CA GLN A 21 -6.55 -3.66 4.92
C GLN A 21 -7.59 -2.59 4.54
N LEU A 22 -7.27 -1.32 4.72
CA LEU A 22 -8.17 -0.24 4.29
C LEU A 22 -8.27 -0.18 2.76
N MET A 23 -7.19 -0.49 2.04
CA MET A 23 -7.22 -0.54 0.59
C MET A 23 -8.04 -1.69 0.01
N GLU A 24 -8.23 -2.78 0.74
CA GLU A 24 -9.21 -3.80 0.33
C GLU A 24 -10.64 -3.25 0.32
N GLN A 25 -10.96 -2.30 1.20
CA GLN A 25 -12.29 -1.69 1.31
C GLN A 25 -12.49 -0.53 0.33
N TYR A 26 -11.50 0.34 0.18
CA TYR A 26 -11.59 1.56 -0.63
C TYR A 26 -10.97 1.43 -2.03
N GLY A 27 -10.27 0.33 -2.30
CA GLY A 27 -9.43 0.14 -3.48
C GLY A 27 -10.17 0.22 -4.80
N THR A 28 -11.40 -0.31 -4.88
CA THR A 28 -12.22 -0.25 -6.11
C THR A 28 -12.45 1.18 -6.57
N ILE A 29 -12.67 2.11 -5.64
CA ILE A 29 -12.87 3.53 -5.97
C ILE A 29 -11.50 4.18 -6.24
N ASN A 30 -10.54 3.98 -5.34
CA ASN A 30 -9.24 4.66 -5.39
C ASN A 30 -8.39 4.27 -6.60
N GLU A 31 -8.51 3.03 -7.08
CA GLU A 31 -7.76 2.46 -8.20
C GLU A 31 -8.57 2.41 -9.51
N ASP A 32 -9.77 3.00 -9.53
CA ASP A 32 -10.52 3.15 -10.79
C ASP A 32 -9.63 3.87 -11.82
N LYS A 33 -9.68 3.46 -13.09
CA LYS A 33 -8.91 4.06 -14.18
C LYS A 33 -9.62 5.25 -14.82
N ASN A 34 -10.91 5.45 -14.53
CA ASN A 34 -11.70 6.56 -15.03
C ASN A 34 -11.14 7.92 -14.55
N THR A 35 -11.11 8.89 -15.45
CA THR A 35 -10.53 10.22 -15.23
C THR A 35 -11.54 11.35 -15.36
N ASP A 36 -12.83 11.04 -15.43
CA ASP A 36 -13.86 12.09 -15.42
C ASP A 36 -13.89 12.83 -14.08
N ASN A 37 -14.36 14.08 -14.09
CA ASN A 37 -14.32 14.96 -12.92
C ASN A 37 -15.10 14.39 -11.72
N MET A 38 -16.20 13.66 -11.96
CA MET A 38 -16.98 13.05 -10.87
C MET A 38 -16.19 11.91 -10.22
N THR A 39 -15.52 11.09 -11.01
CA THR A 39 -14.69 9.99 -10.53
C THR A 39 -13.44 10.49 -9.82
N ILE A 40 -12.81 11.56 -10.31
CA ILE A 40 -11.70 12.22 -9.61
C ILE A 40 -12.16 12.66 -8.21
N LYS A 41 -13.29 13.37 -8.12
CA LYS A 41 -13.82 13.83 -6.83
C LYS A 41 -14.13 12.66 -5.89
N LYS A 42 -14.77 11.61 -6.40
CA LYS A 42 -15.05 10.40 -5.60
C LYS A 42 -13.79 9.74 -5.04
N LYS A 43 -12.71 9.70 -5.82
CA LYS A 43 -11.40 9.22 -5.35
C LYS A 43 -10.84 10.12 -4.27
N GLU A 44 -10.90 11.44 -4.45
CA GLU A 44 -10.44 12.38 -3.44
C GLU A 44 -11.18 12.19 -2.11
N ASP A 45 -12.51 12.09 -2.17
CA ASP A 45 -13.36 11.86 -1.00
C ASP A 45 -13.05 10.50 -0.34
N ALA A 46 -12.88 9.43 -1.13
CA ALA A 46 -12.50 8.11 -0.63
C ALA A 46 -11.12 8.11 0.06
N TRP A 47 -10.16 8.87 -0.47
CA TRP A 47 -8.86 9.05 0.16
C TRP A 47 -8.92 9.86 1.47
N VAL A 48 -9.78 10.86 1.53
CA VAL A 48 -10.04 11.62 2.76
C VAL A 48 -10.64 10.70 3.83
N GLN A 49 -11.64 9.89 3.46
CA GLN A 49 -12.25 8.94 4.39
C GLN A 49 -11.26 7.88 4.86
N LEU A 50 -10.51 7.26 3.94
CA LEU A 50 -9.46 6.30 4.29
C LEU A 50 -8.44 6.90 5.25
N THR A 51 -8.07 8.17 5.07
CA THR A 51 -7.13 8.88 5.95
C THR A 51 -7.72 9.09 7.35
N ALA A 52 -9.01 9.39 7.44
CA ALA A 52 -9.71 9.51 8.72
C ALA A 52 -9.72 8.17 9.46
N ASP A 53 -10.11 7.09 8.78
CA ASP A 53 -10.18 5.73 9.35
C ASP A 53 -8.79 5.23 9.77
N PHE A 54 -7.78 5.46 8.93
CA PHE A 54 -6.38 5.15 9.25
C PHE A 54 -5.98 5.85 10.55
N ASN A 55 -6.17 7.17 10.61
CA ASN A 55 -5.76 7.95 11.77
C ASN A 55 -6.57 7.63 13.04
N ALA A 56 -7.80 7.13 12.91
CA ALA A 56 -8.64 6.71 14.02
C ALA A 56 -8.33 5.28 14.52
N SER A 57 -7.55 4.51 13.76
CA SER A 57 -7.24 3.12 14.08
C SER A 57 -6.29 2.99 15.28
N VAL A 58 -6.45 1.88 16.01
CA VAL A 58 -5.63 1.56 17.19
C VAL A 58 -4.17 1.35 16.79
N GLY A 59 -3.26 1.91 17.59
CA GLY A 59 -1.81 1.76 17.40
C GLY A 59 -1.18 2.81 16.48
N ILE A 60 -1.98 3.75 15.94
CA ILE A 60 -1.44 4.90 15.18
C ILE A 60 -1.00 5.99 16.14
N LYS A 61 0.32 6.24 16.16
CA LYS A 61 0.97 7.24 17.02
C LYS A 61 1.04 8.61 16.35
N ASP A 62 1.41 8.62 15.06
CA ASP A 62 1.57 9.83 14.27
C ASP A 62 0.45 9.96 13.25
N LYS A 63 -0.22 11.12 13.21
CA LYS A 63 -1.25 11.39 12.21
C LYS A 63 -0.62 11.53 10.83
N ARG A 64 -1.24 10.90 9.84
CA ARG A 64 -0.82 10.95 8.42
C ARG A 64 -1.79 11.80 7.63
N ASP A 65 -1.26 12.58 6.71
CA ASP A 65 -2.07 13.28 5.71
C ASP A 65 -2.33 12.37 4.49
N VAL A 66 -3.31 12.78 3.69
CA VAL A 66 -3.74 12.07 2.47
C VAL A 66 -2.57 11.83 1.51
N ASN A 67 -1.70 12.80 1.31
CA ASN A 67 -0.59 12.70 0.35
C ASN A 67 0.47 11.71 0.85
N SER A 68 0.73 11.70 2.15
CA SER A 68 1.62 10.72 2.79
C SER A 68 1.12 9.29 2.58
N LEU A 69 -0.18 9.04 2.76
CA LEU A 69 -0.77 7.71 2.54
C LEU A 69 -0.78 7.32 1.05
N LYS A 70 -1.12 8.25 0.14
CA LYS A 70 -1.01 8.04 -1.32
C LYS A 70 0.41 7.67 -1.75
N ALA A 71 1.41 8.38 -1.22
CA ALA A 71 2.82 8.11 -1.52
C ALA A 71 3.27 6.75 -0.97
N CYS A 72 2.90 6.43 0.26
CA CYS A 72 3.16 5.13 0.88
C CYS A 72 2.56 4.00 0.04
N TRP A 73 1.30 4.16 -0.37
CA TRP A 73 0.60 3.20 -1.23
C TRP A 73 1.29 2.99 -2.57
N LYS A 74 1.66 4.07 -3.25
CA LYS A 74 2.42 3.99 -4.51
C LYS A 74 3.71 3.17 -4.33
N ASN A 75 4.44 3.39 -3.23
CA ASN A 75 5.67 2.68 -2.94
C ASN A 75 5.43 1.20 -2.63
N LEU A 76 4.38 0.88 -1.88
CA LEU A 76 3.96 -0.50 -1.59
C LEU A 76 3.64 -1.26 -2.88
N LYS A 77 2.87 -0.67 -3.79
CA LYS A 77 2.59 -1.26 -5.11
C LYS A 77 3.87 -1.48 -5.94
N ALA A 78 4.75 -0.49 -5.96
CA ALA A 78 6.01 -0.58 -6.70
C ALA A 78 6.92 -1.69 -6.14
N LYS A 79 6.99 -1.83 -4.81
CA LYS A 79 7.72 -2.90 -4.14
C LYS A 79 7.13 -4.26 -4.47
N ALA A 80 5.82 -4.44 -4.31
CA ALA A 80 5.14 -5.69 -4.62
C ALA A 80 5.42 -6.14 -6.07
N LYS A 81 5.29 -5.24 -7.05
CA LYS A 81 5.61 -5.54 -8.45
C LYS A 81 7.07 -5.94 -8.66
N LYS A 82 8.01 -5.29 -7.97
CA LYS A 82 9.45 -5.61 -8.05
C LYS A 82 9.71 -7.01 -7.50
N ASP A 83 9.11 -7.35 -6.37
CA ASP A 83 9.29 -8.62 -5.69
C ASP A 83 8.70 -9.76 -6.52
N THR A 84 7.51 -9.60 -7.10
CA THR A 84 6.95 -10.58 -8.06
C THR A 84 7.85 -10.77 -9.27
N ALA A 85 8.38 -9.69 -9.83
CA ALA A 85 9.29 -9.80 -10.97
C ALA A 85 10.60 -10.53 -10.60
N GLN A 86 11.05 -10.39 -9.35
CA GLN A 86 12.21 -11.11 -8.84
C GLN A 86 11.89 -12.59 -8.60
N GLU A 87 10.77 -12.91 -7.95
CA GLU A 87 10.32 -14.29 -7.74
C GLU A 87 10.17 -15.05 -9.06
N ARG A 88 9.59 -14.42 -10.09
CA ARG A 88 9.52 -15.00 -11.44
C ARG A 88 10.92 -15.32 -11.97
N ARG A 89 11.87 -14.38 -11.89
CA ARG A 89 13.27 -14.61 -12.32
C ARG A 89 13.95 -15.73 -11.53
N ASP A 90 13.77 -15.75 -10.22
CA ASP A 90 14.42 -16.73 -9.34
C ASP A 90 13.84 -18.15 -9.55
N THR A 91 12.54 -18.24 -9.86
CA THR A 91 11.89 -19.51 -10.24
C THR A 91 12.43 -20.06 -11.57
N PHE A 92 12.83 -19.18 -12.50
CA PHE A 92 13.51 -19.62 -13.74
C PHE A 92 14.97 -20.05 -13.52
N LEU A 93 15.61 -19.63 -12.42
CA LEU A 93 17.02 -19.93 -12.12
C LEU A 93 17.20 -21.06 -11.09
N THR A 94 16.19 -21.33 -10.26
CA THR A 94 16.22 -22.40 -9.26
C THR A 94 15.42 -23.61 -9.77
N GLY A 95 15.98 -24.80 -9.65
CA GLY A 95 15.37 -26.05 -10.10
C GLY A 95 14.17 -26.53 -9.27
N GLY A 96 13.14 -25.69 -9.10
CA GLY A 96 11.83 -26.09 -8.57
C GLY A 96 11.75 -26.40 -7.07
N GLY A 97 12.69 -25.88 -6.26
CA GLY A 97 12.63 -26.06 -4.81
C GLY A 97 11.62 -25.10 -4.14
N PRO A 98 10.72 -25.58 -3.25
CA PRO A 98 9.75 -24.72 -2.59
C PRO A 98 10.45 -23.71 -1.64
N PRO A 99 9.89 -22.50 -1.47
CA PRO A 99 10.47 -21.49 -0.59
C PRO A 99 10.56 -22.02 0.85
N THR A 100 11.77 -22.04 1.41
CA THR A 100 12.04 -22.43 2.78
C THR A 100 11.95 -21.22 3.70
N GLY A 101 11.13 -21.32 4.75
CA GLY A 101 11.14 -20.43 5.92
C GLY A 101 10.06 -19.36 5.92
N GLU A 102 9.28 -19.32 7.01
CA GLU A 102 8.28 -18.32 7.42
C GLU A 102 8.01 -17.17 6.44
N ILE A 103 6.85 -17.20 5.78
CA ILE A 103 6.39 -16.07 4.97
C ILE A 103 6.24 -14.88 5.91
N ASP A 104 7.11 -13.86 5.75
CA ASP A 104 6.95 -12.57 6.42
C ASP A 104 5.50 -12.12 6.23
N SER A 105 4.80 -11.91 7.34
CA SER A 105 3.41 -11.46 7.33
C SER A 105 3.16 -10.27 6.40
N LEU A 106 4.11 -9.36 6.20
CA LEU A 106 3.99 -8.28 5.22
C LEU A 106 4.08 -8.79 3.77
N LYS A 107 4.96 -9.75 3.50
CA LYS A 107 5.01 -10.45 2.20
C LYS A 107 3.70 -11.19 1.90
N HIS A 108 3.03 -11.75 2.91
CA HIS A 108 1.71 -12.37 2.72
C HIS A 108 0.67 -11.35 2.23
N TYR A 109 0.57 -10.18 2.88
CA TYR A 109 -0.30 -9.10 2.41
C TYR A 109 0.11 -8.59 1.03
N GLU A 110 1.41 -8.46 0.76
CA GLU A 110 1.92 -8.09 -0.57
C GLU A 110 1.45 -9.10 -1.64
N GLN A 111 1.61 -10.41 -1.40
CA GLN A 111 1.18 -11.48 -2.31
C GLN A 111 -0.33 -11.56 -2.49
N GLN A 112 -1.11 -11.50 -1.40
CA GLN A 112 -2.57 -11.42 -1.47
C GLN A 112 -3.02 -10.21 -2.29
N PHE A 113 -2.39 -9.07 -2.08
CA PHE A 113 -2.71 -7.84 -2.79
C PHE A 113 -2.36 -7.90 -4.28
N ILE A 114 -1.21 -8.48 -4.65
CA ILE A 114 -0.82 -8.74 -6.05
C ILE A 114 -1.91 -9.56 -6.75
N TYR A 115 -2.38 -10.62 -6.09
CA TYR A 115 -3.44 -11.49 -6.61
C TYR A 115 -4.76 -10.72 -6.78
N LEU A 116 -5.15 -9.93 -5.78
CA LEU A 116 -6.39 -9.13 -5.82
C LEU A 116 -6.39 -8.07 -6.93
N LEU A 117 -5.23 -7.50 -7.29
CA LEU A 117 -5.12 -6.51 -8.35
C LEU A 117 -4.71 -7.06 -9.72
N ASN A 118 -4.54 -8.38 -9.88
CA ASN A 118 -4.11 -9.02 -11.12
C ASN A 118 -2.84 -8.39 -11.75
N ILE A 119 -1.84 -8.07 -10.93
CA ILE A 119 -0.55 -7.50 -11.36
C ILE A 119 0.53 -8.58 -11.45
#